data_AF-A0A1V3KWT4-F1
#
_entry.id   AF-A0A1V3KWT4-F1
#
_cell.length_a   1.000
_cell.length_b   1.000
_cell.length_c   1.000
_cell.angle_alpha   90.00
_cell.angle_beta   90.00
_cell.angle_gamma   90.00
#
_symmetry.space_group_name_H-M   'P 1'
#
loop_
_entity.id
_entity.type
_entity.pdbx_description
1 polymer ?
#
loop_
_entity_poly.entity_id
_entity_poly.type
_entity_poly.pdbx_seq_one_letter_code
_entity_poly.pdbx_strand_id
1 'polypeptide(L)'
;MPRNTKYILKTNGLGFTSKEKVGDHFKEIKSIAKANDGNFILDVNHINDVIDFIQDLHNDREIIQSEFNLDNCDFYIKKSQGYPTECIWIRDKETKQERQIATSKDSFGNPPTPRQNFLSFARKIIEEIKKENRKEKAIIEGKDYTQNDLWHLKPYLVDIVDEFIMENNLLDKLDQIISPNGSGSGVAYLVSNFELKEKFIEFYLEEERK
;
A
#
# COMPACT_ATOMS: atom_id res chain seq x y z
N MET A 1 -26.21 -14.86 7.88
CA MET A 1 -24.94 -14.19 7.47
C MET A 1 -25.18 -13.50 6.14
N PRO A 2 -24.92 -12.19 5.97
CA PRO A 2 -25.13 -11.57 4.68
C PRO A 2 -24.10 -12.09 3.67
N ARG A 3 -24.55 -12.18 2.42
CA ARG A 3 -23.96 -12.87 1.27
C ARG A 3 -22.54 -12.37 0.94
N ASN A 4 -21.54 -13.26 1.03
CA ASN A 4 -20.29 -13.30 0.26
C ASN A 4 -19.65 -11.94 -0.13
N THR A 5 -19.45 -11.03 0.83
CA THR A 5 -18.70 -9.78 0.62
C THR A 5 -17.23 -10.10 0.34
N LYS A 6 -16.71 -9.64 -0.80
CA LYS A 6 -15.33 -9.96 -1.26
C LYS A 6 -14.37 -8.78 -1.21
N TYR A 7 -14.88 -7.55 -1.32
CA TYR A 7 -14.09 -6.33 -1.37
C TYR A 7 -14.62 -5.39 -0.29
N ILE A 8 -13.76 -4.93 0.61
CA ILE A 8 -14.15 -4.14 1.78
C ILE A 8 -13.30 -2.87 1.82
N LEU A 9 -13.98 -1.73 1.94
CA LEU A 9 -13.39 -0.44 2.32
C LEU A 9 -13.63 -0.29 3.83
N LYS A 10 -12.58 -0.55 4.60
CA LYS A 10 -12.63 -0.85 6.04
C LYS A 10 -13.09 0.33 6.89
N THR A 11 -12.72 1.55 6.52
CA THR A 11 -12.89 2.75 7.33
C THR A 11 -14.37 3.12 7.46
N ASN A 12 -15.11 3.07 6.35
CA ASN A 12 -16.56 3.34 6.33
C ASN A 12 -17.41 2.06 6.44
N GLY A 13 -16.77 0.89 6.58
CA GLY A 13 -17.47 -0.40 6.63
C GLY A 13 -18.23 -0.75 5.35
N LEU A 14 -17.79 -0.26 4.19
CA LEU A 14 -18.44 -0.47 2.90
C LEU A 14 -17.98 -1.79 2.27
N GLY A 15 -18.92 -2.69 2.06
CA GLY A 15 -18.67 -4.02 1.49
C GLY A 15 -19.30 -4.21 0.11
N PHE A 16 -18.52 -4.75 -0.82
CA PHE A 16 -18.96 -5.02 -2.18
C PHE A 16 -18.85 -6.51 -2.52
N THR A 17 -19.77 -6.95 -3.37
CA THR A 17 -19.92 -8.35 -3.79
C THR A 17 -19.24 -8.66 -5.14
N SER A 18 -18.86 -7.64 -5.91
CA SER A 18 -18.17 -7.78 -7.19
C SER A 18 -17.27 -6.58 -7.49
N LYS A 19 -16.33 -6.74 -8.43
CA LYS A 19 -15.47 -5.65 -8.90
C LYS A 19 -16.28 -4.57 -9.62
N GLU A 20 -17.33 -4.94 -10.33
CA GLU A 20 -18.22 -3.99 -11.02
C GLU A 20 -18.82 -2.99 -10.03
N LYS A 21 -19.31 -3.46 -8.87
CA LYS A 21 -19.90 -2.59 -7.85
C LYS A 21 -18.89 -1.65 -7.20
N VAL A 22 -17.66 -2.11 -6.98
CA VAL A 22 -16.56 -1.22 -6.53
C VAL A 22 -16.29 -0.17 -7.60
N GLY A 23 -16.22 -0.57 -8.87
CA GLY A 23 -16.04 0.36 -9.98
C GLY A 23 -17.17 1.40 -10.12
N ASP A 24 -18.42 1.00 -9.90
CA ASP A 24 -19.57 1.90 -9.89
C ASP A 24 -19.53 2.89 -8.73
N HIS A 25 -19.14 2.45 -7.52
CA HIS A 25 -18.88 3.32 -6.38
C HIS A 25 -17.85 4.41 -6.71
N PHE A 26 -16.73 4.04 -7.32
CA PHE A 26 -15.73 5.03 -7.74
C PHE A 26 -16.18 5.90 -8.92
N LYS A 27 -17.15 5.48 -9.75
CA LYS A 27 -17.76 6.37 -10.76
C LYS A 27 -18.60 7.44 -10.08
N GLU A 28 -19.34 7.09 -9.03
CA GLU A 28 -20.12 8.02 -8.23
C GLU A 28 -19.22 9.06 -7.56
N ILE A 29 -18.16 8.62 -6.86
CA ILE A 29 -17.16 9.51 -6.27
C ILE A 29 -16.60 10.48 -7.32
N LYS A 30 -16.22 9.98 -8.50
CA LYS A 30 -15.73 10.82 -9.60
C LYS A 30 -16.77 11.84 -10.08
N SER A 31 -18.04 11.44 -10.17
CA SER A 31 -19.11 12.34 -10.61
C SER A 31 -19.34 13.47 -9.62
N ILE A 32 -19.31 13.16 -8.32
CA ILE A 32 -19.46 14.14 -7.24
C ILE A 32 -18.27 15.10 -7.24
N ALA A 33 -17.06 14.57 -7.31
CA ALA A 33 -15.84 15.40 -7.30
C ALA A 33 -15.77 16.39 -8.47
N LYS A 34 -16.25 16.03 -9.66
CA LYS A 34 -16.33 16.95 -10.82
C LYS A 34 -17.28 18.13 -10.63
N ALA A 35 -18.26 18.01 -9.72
CA ALA A 35 -19.15 19.11 -9.40
C ALA A 35 -18.50 20.11 -8.42
N ASN A 36 -17.36 19.74 -7.82
CA ASN A 36 -16.62 20.59 -6.89
C ASN A 36 -15.63 21.50 -7.63
N ASP A 37 -15.31 22.63 -7.01
CA ASP A 37 -14.26 23.51 -7.52
C ASP A 37 -12.90 22.78 -7.57
N GLY A 38 -12.16 22.99 -8.65
CA GLY A 38 -10.89 22.28 -8.90
C GLY A 38 -11.00 20.75 -9.07
N ASN A 39 -12.22 20.20 -9.19
CA ASN A 39 -12.49 18.76 -9.29
C ASN A 39 -11.99 17.91 -8.11
N PHE A 40 -11.86 18.50 -6.92
CA PHE A 40 -11.36 17.79 -5.74
C PHE A 40 -12.39 16.85 -5.13
N ILE A 41 -11.92 15.73 -4.58
CA ILE A 41 -12.71 14.88 -3.68
C ILE A 41 -12.66 15.55 -2.31
N LEU A 42 -13.76 16.20 -1.91
CA LEU A 42 -13.82 16.98 -0.66
C LEU A 42 -14.52 16.23 0.49
N ASP A 43 -15.36 15.24 0.15
CA ASP A 43 -16.06 14.44 1.14
C ASP A 43 -15.09 13.47 1.84
N VAL A 44 -15.02 13.53 3.17
CA VAL A 44 -14.08 12.73 3.96
C VAL A 44 -14.34 11.23 3.85
N ASN A 45 -15.59 10.80 3.69
CA ASN A 45 -15.90 9.38 3.51
C ASN A 45 -15.37 8.92 2.15
N HIS A 46 -15.54 9.71 1.10
CA HIS A 46 -14.98 9.38 -0.21
C HIS A 46 -13.45 9.38 -0.22
N ILE A 47 -12.81 10.29 0.53
CA ILE A 47 -11.34 10.27 0.71
C ILE A 47 -10.92 8.96 1.37
N ASN A 48 -11.56 8.59 2.48
CA ASN A 48 -11.26 7.34 3.20
C ASN A 48 -11.47 6.11 2.30
N ASP A 49 -12.52 6.10 1.48
CA ASP A 49 -12.79 5.02 0.52
C ASP A 49 -11.69 4.90 -0.54
N VAL A 50 -11.17 6.02 -1.04
CA VAL A 50 -10.05 6.05 -1.98
C VAL A 50 -8.78 5.53 -1.32
N ILE A 51 -8.50 5.97 -0.08
CA ILE A 51 -7.34 5.52 0.69
C ILE A 51 -7.41 4.01 0.93
N ASP A 52 -8.54 3.49 1.44
CA ASP A 52 -8.73 2.06 1.67
C ASP A 52 -8.57 1.25 0.38
N PHE A 53 -9.12 1.75 -0.72
CA PHE A 53 -8.97 1.10 -2.01
C PHE A 53 -7.52 1.05 -2.47
N ILE A 54 -6.77 2.15 -2.37
CA ILE A 54 -5.34 2.18 -2.68
C ILE A 54 -4.58 1.24 -1.76
N GLN A 55 -4.85 1.24 -0.46
CA GLN A 55 -4.10 0.46 0.52
C GLN A 55 -4.33 -1.04 0.39
N ASP A 56 -5.59 -1.44 0.17
CA ASP A 56 -5.99 -2.84 0.37
C ASP A 56 -6.33 -3.55 -0.94
N LEU A 57 -6.87 -2.84 -1.94
CA LEU A 57 -7.48 -3.48 -3.12
C LEU A 57 -6.68 -3.25 -4.42
N HIS A 58 -6.10 -2.07 -4.60
CA HIS A 58 -5.46 -1.66 -5.84
C HIS A 58 -4.22 -2.51 -6.15
N ASN A 59 -4.00 -2.83 -7.43
CA ASN A 59 -2.89 -3.67 -7.84
C ASN A 59 -1.53 -3.02 -7.55
N ASP A 60 -1.43 -1.70 -7.67
CA ASP A 60 -0.18 -0.94 -7.40
C ASP A 60 -0.08 -0.42 -5.97
N ARG A 61 -0.88 -0.94 -5.03
CA ARG A 61 -0.97 -0.46 -3.64
C ARG A 61 0.38 -0.24 -2.97
N GLU A 62 1.33 -1.11 -3.23
CA GLU A 62 2.67 -1.08 -2.63
C GLU A 62 3.52 0.06 -3.18
N ILE A 63 3.56 0.20 -4.51
CA ILE A 63 4.31 1.28 -5.18
C ILE A 63 3.74 2.63 -4.76
N ILE A 64 2.41 2.75 -4.74
CA ILE A 64 1.75 4.00 -4.34
C ILE A 64 2.07 4.33 -2.89
N GLN A 65 2.02 3.34 -1.98
CA GLN A 65 2.34 3.55 -0.56
C GLN A 65 3.84 3.79 -0.28
N SER A 66 4.75 3.40 -1.17
CA SER A 66 6.16 3.79 -1.05
C SER A 66 6.43 5.22 -1.53
N GLU A 67 5.61 5.74 -2.45
CA GLU A 67 5.79 7.07 -3.03
C GLU A 67 5.02 8.16 -2.27
N PHE A 68 3.89 7.81 -1.64
CA PHE A 68 2.95 8.78 -1.07
C PHE A 68 2.57 8.47 0.38
N ASN A 69 2.62 9.50 1.23
CA ASN A 69 1.85 9.50 2.48
C ASN A 69 0.40 9.90 2.16
N LEU A 70 -0.48 8.90 2.05
CA LEU A 70 -1.87 9.11 1.61
C LEU A 70 -2.67 10.06 2.52
N ASP A 71 -2.34 10.15 3.80
CA ASP A 71 -2.99 11.08 4.74
C ASP A 71 -2.61 12.55 4.45
N ASN A 72 -1.44 12.76 3.84
CA ASN A 72 -0.95 14.06 3.39
C ASN A 72 -1.19 14.33 1.90
N CYS A 73 -2.11 13.60 1.27
CA CYS A 73 -2.45 13.78 -0.14
C CYS A 73 -3.77 14.53 -0.35
N ASP A 74 -3.88 15.20 -1.49
CA ASP A 74 -5.14 15.60 -2.10
C ASP A 74 -5.55 14.58 -3.15
N PHE A 75 -6.85 14.35 -3.31
CA PHE A 75 -7.41 13.52 -4.38
C PHE A 75 -8.31 14.36 -5.28
N TYR A 76 -8.14 14.24 -6.59
CA TYR A 76 -8.90 15.05 -7.54
C TYR A 76 -9.07 14.37 -8.90
N ILE A 77 -10.00 14.88 -9.73
CA ILE A 77 -10.32 14.29 -11.02
C ILE A 77 -9.67 15.07 -12.15
N LYS A 78 -8.89 14.37 -12.98
CA LYS A 78 -8.24 14.94 -14.16
C LYS A 78 -8.09 13.90 -15.26
N LYS A 79 -8.20 14.37 -16.51
CA LYS A 79 -7.99 13.54 -17.69
C LYS A 79 -6.52 13.15 -17.82
N SER A 80 -6.26 11.86 -17.99
CA SER A 80 -4.92 11.38 -18.29
C SER A 80 -4.57 11.58 -19.78
N GLN A 81 -3.32 11.91 -20.05
CA GLN A 81 -2.83 12.05 -21.42
C GLN A 81 -2.84 10.67 -22.10
N GLY A 82 -3.59 10.55 -23.21
CA GLY A 82 -3.71 9.30 -23.97
C GLY A 82 -4.88 8.39 -23.55
N TYR A 83 -5.67 8.77 -22.55
CA TYR A 83 -6.86 8.00 -22.15
C TYR A 83 -8.16 8.78 -22.43
N PRO A 84 -9.22 8.09 -22.89
CA PRO A 84 -10.51 8.73 -23.14
C PRO A 84 -11.23 9.12 -21.85
N THR A 85 -10.92 8.45 -20.73
CA THR A 85 -11.61 8.58 -19.46
C THR A 85 -10.81 9.36 -18.44
N GLU A 86 -11.51 10.09 -17.58
CA GLU A 86 -10.92 10.76 -16.42
C GLU A 86 -10.66 9.78 -15.27
N CYS A 87 -9.54 10.01 -14.59
CA CYS A 87 -9.04 9.19 -13.49
C CYS A 87 -9.01 9.99 -12.19
N ILE A 88 -8.92 9.28 -11.07
CA ILE A 88 -8.57 9.91 -9.80
C ILE A 88 -7.05 10.12 -9.82
N TRP A 89 -6.60 11.28 -9.38
CA TRP A 89 -5.20 11.64 -9.19
C TRP A 89 -4.93 11.81 -7.71
N ILE A 90 -3.78 11.32 -7.29
CA ILE A 90 -3.18 11.55 -5.98
C ILE A 90 -2.17 12.67 -6.17
N ARG A 91 -2.19 13.67 -5.29
CA ARG A 91 -1.13 14.69 -5.21
C ARG A 91 -0.66 14.87 -3.79
N ASP A 92 0.63 14.73 -3.59
CA ASP A 92 1.27 15.04 -2.32
C ASP A 92 1.19 16.55 -2.04
N LYS A 93 0.71 16.94 -0.86
CA LYS A 93 0.48 18.34 -0.52
C LYS A 93 1.77 19.15 -0.41
N GLU A 94 2.89 18.52 -0.07
CA GLU A 94 4.17 19.18 0.16
C GLU A 94 5.01 19.25 -1.12
N THR A 95 5.28 18.09 -1.71
CA THR A 95 6.17 17.93 -2.87
C THR A 95 5.48 18.27 -4.19
N LYS A 96 4.15 18.30 -4.21
CA LYS A 96 3.31 18.44 -5.42
C LYS A 96 3.52 17.31 -6.44
N GLN A 97 4.17 16.21 -6.05
CA GLN A 97 4.25 15.01 -6.87
C GLN A 97 2.83 14.48 -7.11
N GLU A 98 2.55 14.04 -8.34
CA GLU A 98 1.22 13.55 -8.74
C GLU A 98 1.30 12.16 -9.37
N ARG A 99 0.29 11.33 -9.12
CA ARG A 99 0.13 10.03 -9.76
C ARG A 99 -1.34 9.76 -10.06
N GLN A 100 -1.63 9.26 -11.25
CA GLN A 100 -2.97 8.78 -11.57
C GLN A 100 -3.20 7.39 -10.97
N ILE A 101 -4.44 7.14 -10.55
CA ILE A 101 -4.90 5.82 -10.15
C ILE A 101 -6.11 5.39 -10.97
N ALA A 102 -6.07 4.15 -11.43
CA ALA A 102 -7.18 3.54 -12.13
C ALA A 102 -8.14 2.92 -11.12
N THR A 103 -9.44 3.16 -11.29
CA THR A 103 -10.50 2.57 -10.45
C THR A 103 -11.40 1.59 -11.22
N SER A 104 -10.95 1.15 -12.39
CA SER A 104 -11.63 0.14 -13.21
C SER A 104 -11.51 -1.25 -12.60
N LYS A 105 -12.42 -2.17 -12.94
CA LYS A 105 -12.36 -3.57 -12.50
C LYS A 105 -11.01 -4.28 -12.75
N ASP A 106 -10.23 -3.83 -13.73
CA ASP A 106 -8.95 -4.43 -14.10
C ASP A 106 -7.77 -3.90 -13.27
N SER A 107 -7.95 -2.81 -12.52
CA SER A 107 -6.89 -2.17 -11.72
C SER A 107 -6.84 -2.62 -10.26
N PHE A 108 -7.70 -3.56 -9.85
CA PHE A 108 -7.72 -4.07 -8.49
C PHE A 108 -8.21 -5.52 -8.40
N GLY A 109 -7.89 -6.18 -7.30
CA GLY A 109 -8.30 -7.55 -7.02
C GLY A 109 -7.67 -8.59 -7.95
N ASN A 110 -6.51 -8.28 -8.54
CA ASN A 110 -5.62 -9.34 -9.04
C ASN A 110 -4.94 -9.98 -7.83
N PRO A 111 -4.72 -11.31 -7.84
CA PRO A 111 -3.92 -11.95 -6.80
C PRO A 111 -2.54 -11.27 -6.79
N PRO A 112 -1.98 -10.94 -5.63
CA PRO A 112 -0.70 -10.26 -5.58
C PRO A 112 0.38 -11.16 -6.19
N THR A 113 1.28 -10.56 -6.96
CA THR A 113 2.42 -11.29 -7.53
C THR A 113 3.34 -11.79 -6.42
N PRO A 114 4.17 -12.82 -6.67
CA PRO A 114 5.16 -13.26 -5.69
C PRO A 114 6.07 -12.12 -5.18
N ARG A 115 6.45 -11.18 -6.04
CA ARG A 115 7.20 -9.97 -5.63
C ARG A 115 6.40 -9.10 -4.67
N GLN A 116 5.11 -8.89 -4.93
CA GLN A 116 4.23 -8.12 -4.04
C GLN A 116 4.06 -8.81 -2.68
N ASN A 117 3.89 -10.13 -2.69
CA ASN A 117 3.87 -10.91 -1.46
C ASN A 117 5.18 -10.78 -0.68
N PHE A 118 6.32 -10.81 -1.36
CA PHE A 118 7.63 -10.66 -0.72
C PHE A 118 7.83 -9.26 -0.14
N LEU A 119 7.41 -8.21 -0.86
CA LEU A 119 7.47 -6.84 -0.38
C LEU A 119 6.55 -6.62 0.84
N SER A 120 5.34 -7.18 0.83
CA SER A 120 4.44 -7.17 1.99
C SER A 120 5.05 -7.88 3.21
N PHE A 121 5.72 -9.01 3.00
CA PHE A 121 6.48 -9.71 4.03
C PHE A 121 7.62 -8.85 4.60
N ALA A 122 8.43 -8.26 3.73
CA ALA A 122 9.53 -7.37 4.09
C ALA A 122 9.05 -6.14 4.89
N ARG A 123 7.96 -5.49 4.45
CA ARG A 123 7.33 -4.39 5.17
C ARG A 123 7.02 -4.78 6.61
N LYS A 124 6.41 -5.96 6.79
CA LYS A 124 6.00 -6.43 8.11
C LYS A 124 7.17 -6.60 9.06
N ILE A 125 8.29 -7.14 8.56
CA ILE A 125 9.52 -7.28 9.33
C ILE A 125 10.05 -5.92 9.78
N ILE A 126 10.11 -4.95 8.86
CA ILE A 126 10.63 -3.62 9.18
C ILE A 126 9.71 -2.91 10.19
N GLU A 127 8.39 -3.06 10.05
CA GLU A 127 7.43 -2.54 11.04
C GLU A 127 7.67 -3.12 12.44
N GLU A 128 8.01 -4.42 12.54
CA GLU A 128 8.34 -5.08 13.81
C GLU A 128 9.64 -4.52 14.41
N ILE A 129 10.73 -4.44 13.62
CA ILE A 129 12.01 -3.87 14.04
C ILE A 129 11.83 -2.43 14.55
N LYS A 130 11.12 -1.60 13.78
CA LYS A 130 10.88 -0.20 14.17
C LYS A 130 10.00 -0.07 15.40
N LYS A 131 9.04 -0.97 15.59
CA LYS A 131 8.23 -1.02 16.81
C LYS A 131 9.08 -1.34 18.04
N GLU A 132 10.03 -2.27 17.91
CA GLU A 132 10.96 -2.61 18.99
C GLU A 132 11.90 -1.44 19.32
N ASN A 133 12.52 -0.83 18.31
CA ASN A 133 13.36 0.37 18.47
C ASN A 133 12.61 1.52 19.15
N ARG A 134 11.32 1.73 18.82
CA ARG A 134 10.48 2.74 19.49
C ARG A 134 10.25 2.42 20.97
N LYS A 135 9.99 1.16 21.30
CA LYS A 135 9.82 0.74 22.71
C LYS A 135 11.09 0.96 23.51
N GLU A 136 12.25 0.62 22.95
CA GLU A 136 13.54 0.82 23.61
C GLU A 136 13.84 2.30 23.86
N LYS A 137 13.69 3.15 22.84
CA LYS A 137 13.85 4.61 23.00
C LYS A 137 12.86 5.20 24.00
N ALA A 138 11.60 4.77 23.95
CA ALA A 138 10.57 5.21 24.88
C ALA A 138 10.89 4.87 26.34
N ILE A 139 11.46 3.69 26.59
CA ILE A 139 11.95 3.28 27.92
C ILE A 139 13.09 4.20 28.38
N ILE A 140 14.05 4.48 27.51
CA ILE A 140 15.20 5.35 27.83
C ILE A 140 14.77 6.80 28.09
N GLU A 141 13.83 7.30 27.29
CA GLU A 141 13.39 8.71 27.33
C GLU A 141 12.21 8.96 28.27
N GLY A 142 11.59 7.92 28.84
CA GLY A 142 10.38 8.02 29.67
C GLY A 142 9.15 8.54 28.91
N LYS A 143 9.07 8.27 27.59
CA LYS A 143 8.01 8.75 26.69
C LYS A 143 7.12 7.62 26.20
N ASP A 144 6.00 7.97 25.56
CA ASP A 144 5.15 7.01 24.87
C ASP A 144 5.76 6.63 23.50
N TYR A 145 5.90 5.32 23.25
CA TYR A 145 6.47 4.77 22.02
C TYR A 145 5.59 4.97 20.77
N THR A 146 4.34 5.37 20.95
CA THR A 146 3.39 5.62 19.86
C THR A 146 3.58 6.98 19.17
N GLN A 147 4.37 7.90 19.77
CA GLN A 147 4.47 9.28 19.28
C GLN A 147 5.48 9.52 18.15
N ASN A 148 6.26 8.51 17.76
CA ASN A 148 7.27 8.65 16.71
C ASN A 148 6.98 7.70 15.54
N ASP A 149 6.99 8.24 14.32
CA ASP A 149 7.13 7.44 13.10
C ASP A 149 8.62 7.31 12.77
N LEU A 150 9.12 6.09 12.66
CA LEU A 150 10.51 5.81 12.27
C LEU A 150 10.60 5.37 10.81
N TRP A 151 9.53 5.50 10.02
CA TRP A 151 9.60 5.17 8.60
C TRP A 151 10.62 6.06 7.90
N HIS A 152 11.55 5.44 7.17
CA HIS A 152 12.57 6.19 6.43
C HIS A 152 11.90 6.74 5.16
N LEU A 153 12.26 7.97 4.77
CA LEU A 153 11.81 8.55 3.50
C LEU A 153 12.63 8.01 2.33
N LYS A 154 13.89 7.61 2.56
CA LYS A 154 14.82 6.97 1.61
C LYS A 154 15.83 6.07 2.34
N PRO A 155 16.37 5.02 1.70
CA PRO A 155 15.89 4.43 0.43
C PRO A 155 14.45 3.93 0.56
N TYR A 156 13.68 3.91 -0.53
CA TYR A 156 12.28 3.49 -0.42
C TYR A 156 12.22 1.98 -0.14
N LEU A 157 11.19 1.51 0.56
CA LEU A 157 11.00 0.08 0.84
C LEU A 157 11.11 -0.78 -0.44
N VAL A 158 10.55 -0.28 -1.54
CA VAL A 158 10.59 -0.97 -2.83
C VAL A 158 12.01 -1.14 -3.36
N ASP A 159 12.88 -0.13 -3.16
CA ASP A 159 14.28 -0.16 -3.58
C ASP A 159 15.06 -1.17 -2.74
N ILE A 160 14.90 -1.12 -1.40
CA ILE A 160 15.52 -2.06 -0.45
C ILE A 160 15.14 -3.51 -0.83
N VAL A 161 13.87 -3.75 -1.13
CA VAL A 161 13.38 -5.08 -1.48
C VAL A 161 13.90 -5.54 -2.84
N ASP A 162 13.95 -4.65 -3.84
CA ASP A 162 14.46 -4.99 -5.17
C ASP A 162 15.95 -5.29 -5.16
N GLU A 163 16.73 -4.50 -4.43
CA GLU A 163 18.16 -4.72 -4.24
C GLU A 163 18.40 -6.08 -3.56
N PHE A 164 17.68 -6.37 -2.47
CA PHE A 164 17.78 -7.66 -1.80
C PHE A 164 17.43 -8.84 -2.71
N ILE A 165 16.36 -8.74 -3.51
CA ILE A 165 15.93 -9.76 -4.47
C ILE A 165 17.02 -10.00 -5.52
N MET A 166 17.64 -8.94 -6.02
CA MET A 166 18.72 -9.01 -7.00
C MET A 166 19.97 -9.66 -6.41
N GLU A 167 20.47 -9.18 -5.27
CA GLU A 167 21.70 -9.68 -4.64
C GLU A 167 21.60 -11.16 -4.28
N ASN A 168 20.41 -11.62 -3.88
CA ASN A 168 20.17 -13.00 -3.48
C ASN A 168 19.65 -13.89 -4.63
N ASN A 169 19.59 -13.39 -5.86
CA ASN A 169 19.12 -14.12 -7.05
C ASN A 169 17.75 -14.79 -6.83
N LEU A 170 16.80 -14.04 -6.26
CA LEU A 170 15.50 -14.56 -5.85
C LEU A 170 14.42 -14.42 -6.92
N LEU A 171 14.63 -13.60 -7.96
CA LEU A 171 13.59 -13.18 -8.91
C LEU A 171 12.73 -14.35 -9.45
N ASP A 172 13.38 -15.42 -9.90
CA ASP A 172 12.72 -16.60 -10.48
C ASP A 172 12.29 -17.65 -9.44
N LYS A 173 12.50 -17.39 -8.15
CA LYS A 173 12.23 -18.31 -7.04
C LYS A 173 11.19 -17.75 -6.07
N LEU A 174 10.74 -16.51 -6.27
CA LEU A 174 9.83 -15.82 -5.35
C LEU A 174 8.56 -16.64 -5.09
N ASP A 175 7.98 -17.24 -6.12
CA ASP A 175 6.76 -18.06 -6.04
C ASP A 175 6.91 -19.35 -5.21
N GLN A 176 8.14 -19.86 -5.10
CA GLN A 176 8.46 -21.05 -4.31
C GLN A 176 8.77 -20.72 -2.85
N ILE A 177 9.23 -19.50 -2.58
CA ILE A 177 9.69 -19.08 -1.25
C ILE A 177 8.65 -18.26 -0.48
N ILE A 178 7.74 -17.58 -1.15
CA ILE A 178 6.70 -16.76 -0.51
C ILE A 178 5.31 -17.36 -0.67
N SER A 179 4.53 -17.34 0.41
CA SER A 179 3.14 -17.77 0.35
C SER A 179 2.32 -16.82 -0.52
N PRO A 180 1.37 -17.32 -1.33
CA PRO A 180 0.37 -16.46 -1.94
C PRO A 180 -0.48 -15.80 -0.84
N ASN A 181 -0.70 -14.49 -0.94
CA ASN A 181 -1.57 -13.78 -0.01
C ASN A 181 -3.01 -14.31 -0.15
N GLY A 182 -3.58 -14.83 0.94
CA GLY A 182 -4.90 -15.49 0.92
C GLY A 182 -5.02 -16.77 1.73
N SER A 183 -3.95 -17.27 2.35
CA SER A 183 -3.95 -18.43 3.25
C SER A 183 -4.49 -18.13 4.67
N GLY A 184 -5.26 -17.05 4.83
CA GLY A 184 -6.03 -16.76 6.05
C GLY A 184 -5.41 -15.78 7.06
N SER A 185 -4.12 -15.44 6.94
CA SER A 185 -3.38 -14.57 7.89
C SER A 185 -3.26 -13.09 7.48
N GLY A 186 -3.69 -12.71 6.27
CA GLY A 186 -3.63 -11.32 5.78
C GLY A 186 -2.23 -10.77 5.46
N VAL A 187 -1.16 -11.52 5.78
CA VAL A 187 0.24 -11.16 5.50
C VAL A 187 0.94 -12.38 4.92
N ALA A 188 1.69 -12.17 3.83
CA ALA A 188 2.50 -13.21 3.20
C ALA A 188 3.67 -13.63 4.11
N TYR A 189 4.03 -14.91 4.08
CA TYR A 189 5.11 -15.49 4.88
C TYR A 189 6.02 -16.37 4.03
N LEU A 190 7.25 -16.58 4.49
CA LEU A 190 8.18 -17.49 3.83
C LEU A 190 7.75 -18.94 4.04
N VAL A 191 7.58 -19.70 2.97
CA VAL A 191 7.01 -21.07 3.00
C VAL A 191 7.99 -22.07 3.62
N SER A 192 9.30 -21.88 3.47
CA SER A 192 10.30 -22.84 3.96
C SER A 192 11.74 -22.31 4.07
N ASN A 193 11.96 -21.04 4.46
CA ASN A 193 13.33 -20.52 4.53
C ASN A 193 13.56 -19.46 5.63
N PHE A 194 13.77 -19.91 6.87
CA PHE A 194 14.04 -19.02 8.02
C PHE A 194 15.34 -18.20 7.82
N GLU A 195 16.35 -18.78 7.16
CA GLU A 195 17.62 -18.09 6.87
C GLU A 195 17.43 -16.85 5.99
N LEU A 196 16.44 -16.87 5.08
CA LEU A 196 16.17 -15.73 4.20
C LEU A 196 15.56 -14.54 4.97
N LYS A 197 14.77 -14.82 6.01
CA LYS A 197 14.27 -13.78 6.92
C LYS A 197 15.43 -13.09 7.63
N GLU A 198 16.35 -13.87 8.19
CA GLU A 198 17.53 -13.36 8.90
C GLU A 198 18.42 -12.53 7.97
N LYS A 199 18.71 -13.04 6.77
CA LYS A 199 19.46 -12.30 5.74
C LYS A 199 18.80 -10.97 5.37
N PHE A 200 17.48 -10.95 5.23
CA PHE A 200 16.76 -9.71 4.92
C PHE A 200 16.86 -8.70 6.08
N ILE A 201 16.78 -9.17 7.33
CA ILE A 201 16.94 -8.31 8.51
C ILE A 201 18.36 -7.72 8.54
N GLU A 202 19.38 -8.54 8.35
CA GLU A 202 20.79 -8.09 8.30
C GLU A 202 21.00 -7.05 7.20
N PHE A 203 20.54 -7.35 5.98
CA PHE A 203 20.59 -6.42 4.85
C PHE A 203 19.89 -5.09 5.17
N TYR A 204 18.68 -5.13 5.72
CA TYR A 204 17.93 -3.92 6.07
C TYR A 204 18.66 -3.06 7.11
N LEU A 205 19.25 -3.69 8.14
CA LEU A 205 19.99 -2.97 9.18
C LEU A 205 21.29 -2.36 8.68
N GLU A 206 21.91 -2.94 7.65
CA GLU A 206 23.07 -2.36 6.97
C GLU A 206 22.67 -1.15 6.12
N GLU A 207 21.58 -1.26 5.36
CA GLU A 207 21.03 -0.14 4.58
C GLU A 207 20.62 1.05 5.46
N GLU A 208 20.07 0.81 6.66
CA GLU A 208 19.70 1.88 7.59
C GLU A 208 20.92 2.65 8.17
N ARG A 209 22.14 2.08 8.08
CA ARG A 209 23.38 2.70 8.57
C ARG A 209 24.14 3.50 7.50
N LYS A 210 23.79 3.34 6.23
CA LYS A 210 24.39 4.07 5.10
C LYS A 210 23.80 5.48 4.98
#